data_AF-A0A4Y2NTB1-F1
#
_entry.id   AF-A0A4Y2NTB1-F1
#
_cell.length_a   1.000
_cell.length_b   1.000
_cell.length_c   1.000
_cell.angle_alpha   90.00
_cell.angle_beta   90.00
_cell.angle_gamma   90.00
#
_symmetry.space_group_name_H-M   'P 1'
#
loop_
_entity.id
_entity.type
_entity.pdbx_description
1 polymer ?
#
loop_
_entity_poly.entity_id
_entity_poly.type
_entity_poly.pdbx_seq_one_letter_code
_entity_poly.pdbx_strand_id
1 'polypeptide(L)'
;MQPQRGSSVKQIQKMNSIQRQILLAVTGAFRTTSTEALHVISGIEPADLVCEIETALYRIKHNLSNPNFLRVLLESDHAERYSPSWRHPGTIRPIHWDQHSPNLVLGIFTDGSKLNGQV
;
A
#
# COMPACT_ATOMS: atom_id res chain seq x y z
N MET A 1 -13.50 2.67 -29.58
CA MET A 1 -12.74 1.62 -28.86
C MET A 1 -11.49 2.27 -28.28
N GLN A 2 -11.38 2.38 -26.95
CA GLN A 2 -10.22 3.00 -26.30
C GLN A 2 -9.11 1.96 -26.11
N PRO A 3 -7.83 2.31 -26.31
CA PRO A 3 -6.74 1.37 -26.16
C PRO A 3 -6.56 1.04 -24.67
N GLN A 4 -6.57 -0.26 -24.37
CA GLN A 4 -6.12 -0.83 -23.10
C GLN A 4 -4.70 -0.31 -22.82
N ARG A 5 -4.52 0.62 -21.88
CA ARG A 5 -3.17 1.00 -21.45
C ARG A 5 -2.64 -0.09 -20.52
N GLY A 6 -2.19 -1.20 -21.11
CA GLY A 6 -1.04 -1.91 -20.54
C GLY A 6 0.15 -0.95 -20.48
N SER A 7 1.11 -1.21 -19.59
CA SER A 7 2.35 -0.43 -19.54
C SER A 7 2.91 -0.24 -20.95
N SER A 8 3.18 1.01 -21.32
CA SER A 8 3.81 1.33 -22.60
C SER A 8 5.14 0.59 -22.69
N VAL A 9 5.56 0.19 -23.90
CA VAL A 9 6.87 -0.45 -24.15
C VAL A 9 8.00 0.32 -23.48
N LYS A 10 7.92 1.66 -23.46
CA LYS A 10 8.89 2.55 -22.78
C LYS A 10 8.91 2.35 -21.26
N GLN A 11 7.75 2.13 -20.63
CA GLN A 11 7.63 1.91 -19.19
C GLN A 11 8.22 0.54 -18.81
N ILE A 12 7.90 -0.50 -19.58
CA ILE A 12 8.44 -1.86 -19.38
C ILE A 12 9.97 -1.84 -19.50
N GLN A 13 10.50 -1.21 -20.56
CA GLN A 13 11.95 -1.07 -20.73
C GLN A 13 12.61 -0.31 -19.58
N LYS A 14 11.97 0.74 -19.07
CA LYS A 14 12.48 1.51 -17.93
C LYS A 14 12.50 0.67 -16.64
N MET A 15 11.44 -0.08 -16.37
CA MET A 15 11.35 -0.98 -15.23
C MET A 15 12.41 -2.06 -15.29
N ASN A 16 12.54 -2.74 -16.45
CA ASN A 16 13.56 -3.75 -16.67
C ASN A 16 14.98 -3.19 -16.50
N SER A 17 15.23 -1.97 -16.97
CA SER A 17 16.52 -1.30 -16.80
C SER A 17 16.85 -1.01 -15.32
N ILE A 18 15.87 -0.60 -14.52
CA ILE A 18 16.02 -0.37 -13.08
C ILE A 18 16.25 -1.70 -12.35
N GLN A 19 15.38 -2.68 -12.56
CA GLN A 19 15.45 -3.97 -11.88
C GLN A 19 16.72 -4.74 -12.25
N ARG A 20 17.21 -4.63 -13.49
CA ARG A 20 18.46 -5.26 -13.93
C ARG A 20 19.66 -4.90 -13.05
N GLN A 21 19.77 -3.66 -12.58
CA GLN A 21 20.88 -3.26 -11.71
C GLN A 21 20.85 -4.02 -10.38
N ILE A 22 19.65 -4.17 -9.80
CA ILE A 22 19.42 -4.91 -8.56
C ILE A 22 19.73 -6.40 -8.77
N LEU A 23 19.23 -6.98 -9.87
CA LEU A 23 19.46 -8.39 -10.20
C LEU A 23 20.94 -8.72 -10.37
N LEU A 24 21.71 -7.86 -11.06
CA LEU A 24 23.16 -8.03 -11.18
C LEU A 24 23.86 -7.96 -9.81
N ALA A 25 23.44 -7.03 -8.95
CA ALA A 25 24.02 -6.89 -7.61
C ALA A 25 23.74 -8.12 -6.72
N VAL A 26 22.51 -8.66 -6.76
CA VAL A 26 22.12 -9.82 -5.95
C VAL A 26 22.76 -11.11 -6.45
N THR A 27 22.87 -11.29 -7.77
CA THR A 27 23.36 -12.54 -8.36
C THR A 27 24.88 -12.58 -8.54
N GLY A 28 25.56 -11.44 -8.58
CA GLY A 28 26.98 -11.35 -8.92
C GLY A 28 27.31 -11.82 -10.35
N ALA A 29 26.30 -11.94 -11.22
CA ALA A 29 26.46 -12.44 -12.58
C ALA A 29 27.18 -11.43 -13.49
N PHE A 30 27.71 -11.91 -14.62
CA PHE A 30 28.30 -11.05 -15.64
C PHE A 30 27.29 -10.02 -16.18
N ARG A 31 27.79 -8.82 -16.51
CA ARG A 31 26.97 -7.74 -17.10
C ARG A 31 26.31 -8.11 -18.42
N THR A 32 26.76 -9.17 -19.10
CA THR A 32 26.23 -9.69 -20.36
C THR A 32 25.15 -10.75 -20.17
N THR A 33 24.92 -11.24 -18.95
CA THR A 33 23.86 -12.22 -18.65
C THR A 33 22.50 -11.62 -18.99
N SER A 34 21.63 -12.38 -19.68
CA SER A 34 20.28 -11.93 -20.04
C SER A 34 19.45 -11.64 -18.79
N THR A 35 18.55 -10.67 -18.85
CA THR A 35 17.73 -10.29 -17.68
C THR A 35 16.80 -11.43 -17.25
N GLU A 36 16.33 -12.22 -18.21
CA GLU A 36 15.51 -13.41 -18.03
C GLU A 36 16.27 -14.47 -17.24
N ALA A 37 17.54 -14.74 -17.58
CA ALA A 37 18.37 -15.66 -16.81
C ALA A 37 18.60 -15.13 -15.39
N LEU A 38 18.78 -13.81 -15.23
CA LEU A 38 18.92 -13.21 -13.90
C LEU A 38 17.67 -13.42 -13.03
N HIS A 39 16.46 -13.28 -13.58
CA HIS A 39 15.22 -13.59 -12.86
C HIS A 39 15.17 -15.06 -12.41
N VAL A 40 15.50 -15.98 -13.32
CA VAL A 40 15.47 -17.42 -13.02
C VAL A 40 16.45 -17.78 -11.90
N ILE A 41 17.70 -17.30 -11.97
CA ILE A 41 18.72 -17.66 -10.96
C ILE A 41 18.51 -16.94 -9.62
N SER A 42 17.95 -15.73 -9.63
CA SER A 42 17.68 -14.98 -8.39
C SER A 42 16.37 -15.39 -7.73
N GLY A 43 15.46 -16.02 -8.47
CA GLY A 43 14.09 -16.27 -8.03
C GLY A 43 13.24 -15.00 -7.89
N ILE A 44 13.71 -13.86 -8.40
CA ILE A 44 13.01 -12.58 -8.32
C ILE A 44 12.06 -12.46 -9.52
N GLU A 45 10.80 -12.17 -9.24
CA GLU A 45 9.76 -12.00 -10.25
C GLU A 45 10.01 -10.75 -11.12
N PRO A 46 9.76 -10.82 -12.44
CA PRO A 46 9.84 -9.65 -13.32
C PRO A 46 8.88 -8.54 -12.89
N ALA A 47 9.38 -7.32 -12.69
CA ALA A 47 8.61 -6.21 -12.14
C ALA A 47 7.45 -5.79 -13.04
N ASP A 48 7.56 -5.97 -14.35
CA ASP A 48 6.51 -5.70 -15.32
C ASP A 48 5.32 -6.64 -15.14
N LEU A 49 5.58 -7.93 -14.89
CA LEU A 49 4.54 -8.90 -14.57
C LEU A 49 3.86 -8.60 -13.23
N VAL A 50 4.64 -8.25 -12.20
CA VAL A 50 4.12 -7.84 -10.89
C VAL A 50 3.21 -6.60 -11.03
N CYS A 51 3.64 -5.61 -11.81
CA CYS A 51 2.84 -4.41 -12.06
C CYS A 51 1.54 -4.73 -12.81
N GLU A 52 1.57 -5.63 -13.78
CA GLU A 52 0.38 -6.05 -14.52
C GLU A 52 -0.63 -6.77 -13.62
N ILE A 53 -0.19 -7.73 -12.80
CA ILE A 53 -1.09 -8.45 -11.89
C ILE A 53 -1.67 -7.53 -10.80
N GLU A 54 -0.86 -6.64 -10.23
CA GLU A 54 -1.33 -5.65 -9.25
C GLU A 54 -2.35 -4.68 -9.86
N THR A 55 -2.14 -4.29 -11.13
CA THR A 55 -3.11 -3.48 -11.87
C THR A 55 -4.41 -4.23 -12.09
N ALA A 56 -4.36 -5.52 -12.45
CA ALA A 56 -5.54 -6.35 -12.61
C ALA A 56 -6.30 -6.51 -11.28
N LEU A 57 -5.59 -6.82 -10.19
CA LEU A 57 -6.16 -6.94 -8.85
C LEU A 57 -6.79 -5.63 -8.37
N TYR A 58 -6.12 -4.50 -8.58
CA TYR A 58 -6.67 -3.19 -8.27
C TYR A 58 -8.01 -2.98 -9.00
N ARG A 59 -8.08 -3.32 -10.30
CA ARG A 59 -9.31 -3.19 -11.07
C ARG A 59 -10.43 -4.08 -10.53
N ILE A 60 -10.13 -5.32 -10.18
CA ILE A 60 -11.11 -6.24 -9.56
C ILE A 60 -11.64 -5.66 -8.25
N LYS A 61 -10.74 -5.27 -7.33
CA LYS A 61 -11.11 -4.73 -6.01
C LYS A 61 -12.01 -3.50 -6.12
N HIS A 62 -11.80 -2.67 -7.15
CA HIS A 62 -12.56 -1.46 -7.39
C HIS A 62 -13.73 -1.64 -8.39
N ASN A 63 -14.07 -2.87 -8.79
CA ASN A 63 -15.08 -3.18 -9.81
C ASN A 63 -14.90 -2.40 -11.14
N LEU A 64 -13.66 -2.20 -11.55
CA LEU A 64 -13.29 -1.59 -12.83
C LEU A 64 -13.25 -2.66 -13.93
N SER A 65 -13.62 -2.27 -15.16
CA SER A 65 -13.64 -3.16 -16.33
C SER A 65 -12.24 -3.64 -16.73
N ASN A 66 -12.12 -4.71 -17.54
CA ASN A 66 -10.85 -5.21 -18.12
C ASN A 66 -9.71 -5.47 -17.10
N PRO A 67 -9.91 -6.28 -16.05
CA PRO A 67 -8.81 -6.77 -15.20
C PRO A 67 -8.00 -7.83 -15.94
N ASN A 68 -7.20 -7.41 -16.92
CA ASN A 68 -6.42 -8.35 -17.72
C ASN A 68 -5.03 -8.55 -17.12
N PHE A 69 -4.60 -9.81 -17.07
CA PHE A 69 -3.23 -10.22 -16.78
C PHE A 69 -2.76 -11.18 -17.87
N LEU A 70 -1.59 -10.92 -18.47
CA LEU A 70 -1.08 -11.69 -19.62
C LEU A 70 -2.10 -11.78 -20.76
N ARG A 71 -2.88 -10.71 -20.97
CA ARG A 71 -4.01 -10.65 -21.94
C ARG A 71 -5.18 -11.59 -21.64
N VAL A 72 -5.16 -12.30 -20.51
CA VAL A 72 -6.27 -13.14 -20.04
C VAL A 72 -7.13 -12.34 -19.07
N LEU A 73 -8.46 -12.46 -19.19
CA LEU A 73 -9.38 -11.85 -18.24
C LEU A 73 -9.24 -12.56 -16.89
N LEU A 74 -8.92 -11.81 -15.85
CA LEU A 74 -8.80 -12.32 -14.51
C LEU A 74 -10.14 -12.09 -13.79
N GLU A 75 -10.88 -13.17 -13.56
CA GLU A 75 -12.13 -13.15 -12.81
C GLU A 75 -11.86 -13.61 -11.37
N SER A 76 -12.46 -12.93 -10.41
CA SER A 76 -12.38 -13.33 -9.01
C SER A 76 -13.67 -12.95 -8.29
N ASP A 77 -14.57 -13.93 -8.20
CA ASP A 77 -15.87 -13.78 -7.52
C ASP A 77 -15.73 -13.65 -6.00
N HIS A 78 -14.57 -14.02 -5.47
CA HIS A 78 -14.27 -14.01 -4.04
C HIS A 78 -13.28 -12.91 -3.62
N ALA A 79 -12.88 -12.03 -4.54
CA ALA A 79 -11.98 -10.93 -4.20
C ALA A 79 -12.64 -9.98 -3.19
N GLU A 80 -11.91 -9.67 -2.10
CA GLU A 80 -12.31 -8.63 -1.16
C GLU A 80 -12.42 -7.29 -1.89
N ARG A 81 -13.62 -6.71 -1.91
CA ARG A 81 -13.88 -5.44 -2.58
C ARG A 81 -13.35 -4.29 -1.74
N TYR A 82 -12.80 -3.29 -2.42
CA TYR A 82 -12.38 -2.06 -1.78
C TYR A 82 -13.59 -1.34 -1.16
N SER A 83 -13.52 -1.11 0.15
CA SER A 83 -14.42 -0.22 0.86
C SER A 83 -13.65 1.00 1.37
N PRO A 84 -14.07 2.25 1.07
CA PRO A 84 -13.43 3.44 1.61
C PRO A 84 -13.80 3.59 3.10
N SER A 85 -13.03 2.91 3.98
CA SER A 85 -13.22 2.94 5.43
C SER A 85 -12.41 4.04 6.13
N TRP A 86 -11.53 4.72 5.40
CA TRP A 86 -10.71 5.80 5.94
C TRP A 86 -11.60 6.97 6.38
N ARG A 87 -11.49 7.33 7.65
CA ARG A 87 -12.07 8.55 8.23
C ARG A 87 -10.95 9.51 8.59
N HIS A 88 -11.08 10.76 8.13
CA HIS A 88 -10.17 11.83 8.52
C HIS A 88 -10.19 12.01 10.06
N PRO A 89 -9.05 12.14 10.75
CA PRO A 89 -9.02 12.26 12.20
C PRO A 89 -9.90 13.42 12.73
N GLY A 90 -9.97 14.53 12.01
CA GLY A 90 -10.82 15.67 12.37
C GLY A 90 -12.33 15.44 12.20
N THR A 91 -12.77 14.35 11.55
CA THR A 91 -14.21 13.99 11.48
C THR A 91 -14.61 13.01 12.58
N ILE A 92 -13.67 12.57 13.42
CA ILE A 92 -13.94 11.76 14.60
C ILE A 92 -14.57 12.66 15.65
N ARG A 93 -15.80 12.34 16.06
CA ARG A 93 -16.47 13.05 17.15
C ARG A 93 -15.65 12.90 18.44
N PRO A 94 -15.32 14.00 19.13
CA PRO A 94 -14.69 13.92 20.44
C PRO A 94 -15.54 13.09 21.41
N ILE A 95 -14.90 12.21 22.17
CA ILE A 95 -15.56 11.46 23.22
C ILE A 95 -15.86 12.44 24.36
N HIS A 96 -17.15 12.63 24.66
CA HIS A 96 -17.62 13.48 25.74
C HIS A 96 -17.73 12.64 27.02
N TRP A 97 -16.71 12.72 27.87
CA TRP A 97 -16.61 11.91 29.10
C TRP A 97 -17.59 12.36 30.20
N ASP A 98 -18.17 13.53 30.07
CA ASP A 98 -18.96 14.24 31.06
C ASP A 98 -20.48 14.19 30.79
N GLN A 99 -20.93 13.41 29.80
CA GLN A 99 -22.35 13.37 29.42
C GLN A 99 -23.28 12.85 30.55
N HIS A 100 -22.73 12.16 31.54
CA HIS A 100 -23.43 11.76 32.76
C HIS A 100 -22.62 12.12 34.02
N SER A 101 -21.71 13.10 33.94
CA SER A 101 -20.96 13.52 35.12
C SER A 101 -21.95 14.18 36.09
N PRO A 102 -22.20 13.61 37.28
CA PRO A 102 -22.97 14.32 38.29
C PRO A 102 -22.25 15.63 38.60
N ASN A 103 -23.02 16.69 38.85
CA ASN A 103 -22.50 18.01 39.24
C ASN A 103 -21.97 17.93 40.67
N LEU A 104 -20.91 17.15 40.85
CA LEU A 104 -20.14 17.07 42.08
C LEU A 104 -19.08 18.15 42.00
N VAL A 105 -18.89 18.91 43.08
CA VAL A 105 -17.71 19.74 43.31
C VAL A 105 -16.52 18.79 43.51
N LEU A 106 -16.08 18.14 42.43
CA LEU A 106 -14.90 17.29 42.44
C LEU A 106 -13.70 18.23 42.54
N GLY A 107 -13.20 18.43 43.76
CA GLY A 107 -11.93 19.08 43.99
C GLY A 107 -10.83 18.21 43.39
N ILE A 108 -10.37 18.58 42.19
CA ILE A 108 -9.21 17.93 41.57
C ILE A 108 -7.97 18.50 42.27
N PHE A 109 -7.47 17.78 43.27
CA PHE A 109 -6.20 18.07 43.90
C PHE A 109 -5.10 17.41 43.07
N THR A 110 -4.39 18.19 42.25
CA THR A 110 -3.07 17.78 41.76
C THR A 110 -2.09 17.97 42.91
N ASP A 111 -1.15 17.05 43.12
CA ASP A 111 -0.29 17.04 44.33
C ASP A 111 0.68 18.24 44.45
N GLY A 112 0.60 19.22 43.54
CA GLY A 112 1.48 20.38 43.46
C GLY A 112 1.35 21.42 44.57
N SER A 113 0.79 21.07 45.72
CA SER A 113 0.78 21.94 46.91
C SER A 113 1.86 21.49 47.89
N LYS A 114 2.96 22.24 47.92
CA LYS A 114 4.06 22.09 48.89
C LYS A 114 3.49 22.05 50.32
N LEU A 115 3.60 20.89 50.97
CA LEU A 115 3.33 20.75 52.39
C LEU A 115 4.39 21.54 53.16
N ASN A 116 3.96 22.69 53.72
CA ASN A 116 4.60 23.53 54.75
C ASN A 116 4.76 25.02 54.42
N GLY A 117 4.27 25.52 53.28
CA GLY A 117 4.12 26.98 53.09
C GLY A 117 5.40 27.80 53.31
N GLN A 118 6.59 27.22 53.11
CA GLN A 118 7.84 27.96 53.12
C GLN A 118 8.17 28.39 51.68
N VAL A 119 8.17 29.71 51.48
CA VAL A 119 8.91 30.41 50.43
C VAL A 119 10.25 30.85 50.99
#